data_AF-A0A9J6DCS1-F1
#
_entry.id   AF-A0A9J6DCS1-F1
#
_cell.length_a   1.000
_cell.length_b   1.000
_cell.length_c   1.000
_cell.angle_alpha   90.00
_cell.angle_beta   90.00
_cell.angle_gamma   90.00
#
_symmetry.space_group_name_H-M   'P 1'
#
loop_
_entity.id
_entity.type
_entity.pdbx_description
1 polymer ?
#
loop_
_entity_poly.entity_id
_entity_poly.type
_entity_poly.pdbx_seq_one_letter_code
_entity_poly.pdbx_strand_id
1 'polypeptide(L)'
;MEERLLFWSNAGEWPRIERFDLETKERQIIVQEQLFQVSDLTLDLKHDLLYWCDLGTARIEQARLDGTGRTRIGLNKGPNRHYSPVSVAVFQSVLFWIDRKVLFPFQVREEKGGPNLDDGHDPMGPGGVFGLPY
;
A
#
# COMPACT_ATOMS: atom_id res chain seq x y z
N MET A 1 -15.08 23.84 -9.35
CA MET A 1 -13.93 24.42 -8.62
C MET A 1 -12.89 23.32 -8.52
N GLU A 2 -11.62 23.63 -8.70
CA GLU A 2 -10.55 22.67 -8.47
C GLU A 2 -10.30 22.57 -6.97
N GLU A 3 -10.44 21.38 -6.39
CA GLU A 3 -10.08 21.16 -4.99
C GLU A 3 -8.55 21.27 -4.84
N ARG A 4 -8.10 22.16 -3.94
CA ARG A 4 -6.68 22.39 -3.67
C ARG A 4 -6.30 21.76 -2.33
N LEU A 5 -6.28 20.43 -2.31
CA LEU A 5 -5.99 19.65 -1.10
C LEU A 5 -4.53 19.16 -1.10
N LEU A 6 -3.89 19.24 0.06
CA LEU A 6 -2.62 18.59 0.35
C LEU A 6 -2.87 17.40 1.28
N PHE A 7 -2.14 16.32 1.07
CA PHE A 7 -2.20 15.12 1.91
C PHE A 7 -0.79 14.71 2.33
N TRP A 8 -0.63 14.31 3.58
CA TRP A 8 0.64 13.77 4.06
C TRP A 8 0.42 12.81 5.23
N SER A 9 1.40 11.93 5.43
CA SER A 9 1.51 11.12 6.63
C SER A 9 2.44 11.78 7.64
N ASN A 10 2.05 11.79 8.91
CA ASN A 10 2.93 12.05 10.04
C ASN A 10 3.30 10.72 10.68
N ALA A 11 4.58 10.33 10.60
CA ALA A 11 5.09 9.05 11.12
C ALA A 11 5.78 9.20 12.50
N GLY A 12 5.44 10.24 13.27
CA GLY A 12 5.95 10.44 14.63
C GLY A 12 5.30 9.52 15.67
N GLU A 13 5.43 9.89 16.96
CA GLU A 13 4.88 9.15 18.11
C GLU A 13 3.36 8.87 18.01
N TRP A 14 2.64 9.72 17.26
CA TRP A 14 1.21 9.58 16.99
C TRP A 14 0.97 9.50 15.48
N PRO A 15 1.15 8.32 14.87
CA PRO A 15 0.99 8.13 13.43
C PRO A 15 -0.39 8.54 12.96
N ARG A 16 -0.42 9.36 11.90
CA ARG A 16 -1.68 9.88 11.34
C ARG A 16 -1.51 10.29 9.90
N ILE A 17 -2.61 10.25 9.16
CA ILE A 17 -2.72 10.84 7.83
C ILE A 17 -3.59 12.07 7.95
N GLU A 18 -3.14 13.13 7.30
CA GLU A 18 -3.73 14.45 7.41
C GLU A 18 -3.98 15.05 6.04
N ARG A 19 -4.93 15.98 5.99
CA ARG A 19 -5.17 16.82 4.83
C ARG A 19 -5.16 18.30 5.20
N PHE A 20 -4.83 19.14 4.22
CA PHE A 20 -4.94 20.58 4.31
C PHE A 20 -5.65 21.15 3.09
N ASP A 21 -6.65 21.98 3.34
CA ASP A 21 -7.33 22.74 2.32
C ASP A 21 -6.61 24.08 2.10
N LEU A 22 -6.08 24.30 0.90
CA LEU A 22 -5.34 25.50 0.55
C LEU A 22 -6.23 26.73 0.40
N GLU A 23 -7.53 26.58 0.20
CA GLU A 23 -8.51 27.66 0.10
C GLU A 23 -8.98 28.09 1.49
N THR A 24 -9.52 27.16 2.28
CA THR A 24 -10.05 27.46 3.62
C THR A 24 -8.96 27.60 4.68
N LYS A 25 -7.73 27.13 4.39
CA LYS A 25 -6.61 27.03 5.33
C LYS A 25 -6.88 26.08 6.50
N GLU A 26 -7.79 25.13 6.33
CA GLU A 26 -8.13 24.16 7.36
C GLU A 26 -7.27 22.90 7.27
N ARG A 27 -6.70 22.50 8.41
CA ARG A 27 -5.97 21.24 8.60
C ARG A 27 -6.86 20.24 9.32
N GLN A 28 -6.92 19.01 8.80
CA GLN A 28 -7.74 17.95 9.38
C GLN A 28 -6.96 16.63 9.46
N ILE A 29 -7.13 15.92 10.57
CA ILE A 29 -6.66 14.53 10.71
C ILE A 29 -7.76 13.64 10.14
N ILE A 30 -7.43 12.82 9.14
CA ILE A 30 -8.40 11.97 8.44
C ILE A 30 -8.25 10.49 8.76
N VAL A 31 -7.05 10.06 9.18
CA VAL A 31 -6.82 8.71 9.71
C VAL A 31 -5.83 8.79 10.86
N GLN A 32 -6.13 8.16 12.00
CA GLN A 32 -5.24 8.11 13.16
C GLN A 32 -5.18 6.70 13.79
N GLU A 33 -6.14 5.84 13.48
CA GLU A 33 -6.23 4.51 14.08
C GLU A 33 -5.43 3.49 13.29
N GLN A 34 -4.83 2.51 13.97
CA GLN A 34 -4.15 1.36 13.34
C GLN A 34 -3.12 1.76 12.28
N LEU A 35 -2.46 2.90 12.48
CA LEU A 35 -1.31 3.34 11.71
C LEU A 35 -0.05 3.10 12.54
N PHE A 36 1.01 2.66 11.87
CA PHE A 36 2.30 2.43 12.50
C PHE A 36 3.41 3.16 11.75
N GLN A 37 3.62 2.82 10.48
CA GLN A 37 4.67 3.43 9.66
C GLN A 37 4.18 3.58 8.22
N VAL A 38 3.39 4.62 7.98
CA VAL A 38 2.98 4.99 6.62
C VAL A 38 4.22 5.39 5.83
N SER A 39 4.48 4.68 4.75
CA SER A 39 5.68 4.86 3.94
C SER A 39 5.44 5.63 2.67
N ASP A 40 4.23 5.52 2.12
CA ASP A 40 3.84 6.18 0.89
C ASP A 40 2.32 6.33 0.81
N LEU A 41 1.87 7.30 0.03
CA LEU A 41 0.45 7.57 -0.24
C LEU A 41 0.25 8.12 -1.65
N THR A 42 -0.89 7.78 -2.26
CA THR A 42 -1.27 8.25 -3.59
C THR A 42 -2.77 8.55 -3.64
N LEU A 43 -3.16 9.44 -4.55
CA LEU A 43 -4.55 9.87 -4.73
C LEU A 43 -5.11 9.41 -6.07
N ASP A 44 -6.33 8.90 -6.07
CA ASP A 44 -7.16 8.77 -7.25
C ASP A 44 -8.25 9.85 -7.21
N LEU A 45 -7.94 11.01 -7.78
CA LEU A 45 -8.81 12.18 -7.80
C LEU A 45 -10.08 11.98 -8.62
N LYS A 46 -10.13 10.97 -9.49
CA LYS A 46 -11.34 10.70 -10.28
C LYS A 46 -12.39 9.97 -9.44
N HIS A 47 -11.95 9.15 -8.48
CA HIS A 47 -12.82 8.32 -7.64
C HIS A 47 -12.87 8.79 -6.18
N ASP A 48 -12.25 9.94 -5.86
CA ASP A 48 -12.12 10.50 -4.51
C ASP A 48 -11.50 9.53 -3.50
N LEU A 49 -10.47 8.80 -3.94
CA LEU A 49 -9.80 7.80 -3.11
C LEU A 49 -8.37 8.21 -2.76
N LEU A 50 -8.01 7.95 -1.50
CA LEU A 50 -6.67 8.00 -0.98
C LEU A 50 -6.21 6.56 -0.70
N TYR A 51 -5.03 6.21 -1.19
CA TYR A 51 -4.35 4.96 -0.91
C TYR A 51 -3.08 5.21 -0.10
N TRP A 52 -2.74 4.30 0.81
CA TRP A 52 -1.47 4.34 1.51
C TRP A 52 -0.90 2.96 1.76
N CYS A 53 0.43 2.92 1.84
CA CYS A 53 1.20 1.78 2.33
C CYS A 53 1.61 2.02 3.78
N ASP A 54 1.36 1.06 4.65
CA ASP A 54 1.88 1.03 6.01
C ASP A 54 2.85 -0.14 6.16
N LEU A 55 4.14 0.18 6.30
CA LEU A 55 5.23 -0.77 6.46
C LEU A 55 5.15 -1.54 7.77
N GLY A 56 4.68 -0.89 8.83
CA GLY A 56 4.60 -1.49 10.16
C GLY A 56 3.48 -2.52 10.27
N THR A 57 2.34 -2.24 9.64
CA THR A 57 1.21 -3.17 9.64
C THR A 57 1.22 -4.14 8.45
N ALA A 58 2.13 -3.93 7.49
CA ALA A 58 2.24 -4.69 6.23
C ALA A 58 0.92 -4.67 5.43
N ARG A 59 0.33 -3.47 5.27
CA ARG A 59 -0.96 -3.29 4.61
C ARG A 59 -0.90 -2.20 3.57
N ILE A 60 -1.68 -2.40 2.52
CA ILE A 60 -2.16 -1.34 1.65
C ILE A 60 -3.62 -1.13 2.00
N GLU A 61 -4.00 0.12 2.21
CA GLU A 61 -5.36 0.50 2.56
C GLU A 61 -5.82 1.65 1.67
N GLN A 62 -7.14 1.80 1.56
CA GLN A 62 -7.79 2.91 0.88
C GLN A 62 -8.84 3.53 1.78
N ALA A 63 -9.15 4.81 1.54
CA ALA A 63 -10.29 5.52 2.11
C ALA A 63 -10.74 6.63 1.14
N ARG A 64 -11.88 7.25 1.40
CA ARG A 64 -12.24 8.52 0.77
C ARG A 64 -11.29 9.63 1.19
N LEU A 65 -11.25 10.73 0.44
CA LEU A 65 -10.40 11.90 0.73
C LEU A 65 -10.69 12.55 2.10
N ASP A 66 -11.85 12.30 2.69
CA ASP A 66 -12.23 12.74 4.06
C ASP A 66 -11.88 11.71 5.16
N GLY A 67 -11.31 10.56 4.79
CA GLY A 67 -10.97 9.46 5.69
C GLY A 67 -12.07 8.42 5.89
N THR A 68 -13.28 8.64 5.35
CA THR A 68 -14.39 7.70 5.48
C THR A 68 -14.25 6.49 4.54
N GLY A 69 -14.98 5.41 4.80
CA GLY A 69 -14.97 4.22 3.93
C GLY A 69 -13.64 3.47 3.90
N ARG A 70 -12.82 3.59 4.96
CA ARG A 70 -11.53 2.91 5.06
C ARG A 70 -11.69 1.41 4.85
N THR A 71 -10.93 0.87 3.91
CA THR A 71 -10.93 -0.55 3.55
C THR A 71 -9.50 -1.02 3.27
N ARG A 72 -9.18 -2.25 3.65
CA ARG A 72 -7.90 -2.89 3.31
C ARG A 72 -7.95 -3.43 1.88
N ILE A 73 -6.92 -3.16 1.09
CA ILE A 73 -6.75 -3.81 -0.22
C ILE A 73 -6.27 -5.24 0.01
N GLY A 74 -7.04 -6.19 -0.50
CA GLY A 74 -6.76 -7.62 -0.37
C GLY A 74 -5.54 -8.01 -1.18
N LEU A 75 -4.39 -8.16 -0.53
CA LEU A 75 -3.24 -8.86 -1.11
C LEU A 75 -3.51 -10.37 -0.97
N ASN A 76 -3.61 -11.10 -2.08
CA ASN A 76 -3.99 -12.52 -2.11
C ASN A 76 -3.13 -13.33 -1.13
N LYS A 77 -3.78 -13.91 -0.11
CA LYS A 77 -3.10 -14.61 0.99
C LYS A 77 -2.83 -16.06 0.58
N GLY A 78 -1.63 -16.32 0.08
CA GLY A 78 -1.04 -17.65 0.26
C GLY A 78 -0.63 -17.84 1.73
N PRO A 79 -0.63 -19.07 2.28
CA PRO A 79 -0.37 -19.33 3.70
C PRO A 79 0.99 -18.83 4.21
N ASN A 80 1.94 -18.52 3.34
CA ASN A 80 3.31 -18.09 3.69
C ASN A 80 3.75 -16.76 3.04
N ARG A 81 2.83 -15.93 2.51
CA ARG A 81 3.21 -14.65 1.88
C ARG A 81 3.17 -13.51 2.89
N HIS A 82 4.36 -13.09 3.33
CA HIS A 82 4.54 -11.84 4.08
C HIS A 82 4.83 -10.70 3.10
N TYR A 83 3.80 -9.93 2.76
CA TYR A 83 3.97 -8.70 2.00
C TYR A 83 4.66 -7.63 2.85
N SER A 84 5.44 -6.77 2.22
CA SER A 84 6.07 -5.59 2.82
C SER A 84 5.93 -4.41 1.85
N PRO A 85 4.71 -3.90 1.65
CA PRO A 85 4.46 -2.82 0.69
C PRO A 85 5.18 -1.55 1.14
N VAL A 86 6.00 -0.98 0.25
CA VAL A 86 6.81 0.21 0.53
C VAL A 86 6.26 1.45 -0.17
N SER A 87 5.80 1.28 -1.40
CA SER A 87 5.36 2.39 -2.25
C SER A 87 4.14 1.96 -3.04
N VAL A 88 3.27 2.91 -3.34
CA VAL A 88 2.01 2.72 -4.05
C VAL A 88 1.80 3.84 -5.06
N ALA A 89 1.30 3.49 -6.23
CA ALA A 89 0.90 4.43 -7.27
C ALA A 89 -0.42 3.98 -7.89
N VAL A 90 -1.23 4.94 -8.35
CA VAL A 90 -2.48 4.66 -9.06
C VAL A 90 -2.46 5.29 -10.44
N PHE A 91 -2.89 4.55 -11.44
CA PHE A 91 -3.06 5.06 -12.80
C PHE A 91 -4.23 4.35 -13.49
N GLN A 92 -5.17 5.11 -14.05
CA GLN A 92 -6.32 4.59 -14.79
C GLN A 92 -7.05 3.43 -14.08
N SER A 93 -7.38 3.61 -12.79
CA SER A 93 -8.04 2.60 -11.95
C SER A 93 -7.23 1.34 -11.65
N VAL A 94 -5.92 1.37 -11.93
CA VAL A 94 -4.98 0.30 -11.59
C VAL A 94 -4.09 0.75 -10.45
N LEU A 95 -4.05 -0.05 -9.38
CA LEU A 95 -3.17 0.16 -8.24
C LEU A 95 -1.89 -0.66 -8.42
N PHE A 96 -0.76 0.03 -8.37
CA PHE A 96 0.58 -0.53 -8.43
C PHE A 96 1.22 -0.41 -7.05
N TRP A 97 2.00 -1.41 -6.64
CA TRP A 97 2.81 -1.29 -5.44
C TRP A 97 4.15 -2.00 -5.57
N ILE A 98 5.11 -1.51 -4.78
CA ILE A 98 6.43 -2.12 -4.62
C ILE A 98 6.46 -2.87 -3.29
N ASP A 99 6.88 -4.13 -3.32
CA ASP A 99 7.09 -4.95 -2.11
C ASP A 99 8.58 -5.08 -1.78
N ARG A 100 8.97 -4.78 -0.54
CA ARG A 100 10.36 -4.90 -0.08
C ARG A 100 10.81 -6.35 0.10
N LYS A 101 9.89 -7.26 0.41
CA LYS A 101 10.19 -8.67 0.63
C LYS A 101 10.19 -9.41 -0.70
N VAL A 102 11.23 -9.14 -1.47
CA VAL A 102 11.85 -10.12 -2.35
C VAL A 102 13.22 -10.39 -1.75
N LEU A 103 13.63 -11.66 -1.62
CA LEU A 103 14.88 -12.13 -1.01
C LEU A 103 14.81 -12.33 0.52
N PHE A 104 14.11 -13.39 0.97
CA PHE A 104 14.88 -14.30 1.81
C PHE A 104 15.99 -14.86 0.89
N PRO A 105 17.28 -14.86 1.28
CA PRO A 105 18.25 -15.62 0.52
C PRO A 105 17.70 -17.04 0.46
N PHE A 106 17.41 -17.54 -0.73
CA PHE A 106 17.30 -18.97 -0.91
C PHE A 106 18.64 -19.52 -0.44
N GLN A 107 18.66 -20.12 0.75
CA GLN A 107 19.77 -20.99 1.08
C GLN A 107 19.58 -22.18 0.15
N VAL A 108 20.28 -22.16 -0.98
CA VAL A 108 20.46 -23.36 -1.79
C VAL A 108 21.20 -24.33 -0.90
N ARG A 109 20.45 -25.25 -0.30
CA ARG A 109 21.03 -26.45 0.24
C ARG A 109 21.23 -27.35 -0.96
N GLU A 110 22.47 -27.66 -1.31
CA GLU A 110 22.73 -28.79 -2.20
C GLU A 110 22.22 -30.04 -1.50
N GLU A 111 20.95 -30.39 -1.72
CA GLU A 111 20.53 -31.75 -1.48
C GLU A 111 20.95 -32.55 -2.70
N LYS A 112 21.82 -33.54 -2.46
CA LYS A 112 22.20 -34.54 -3.45
C LYS A 112 20.94 -35.30 -3.88
N GLY A 113 20.28 -34.82 -4.92
CA GLY A 113 19.19 -35.54 -5.57
C GLY A 113 18.19 -34.65 -6.29
N GLY A 114 18.52 -34.24 -7.53
CA GLY A 114 17.60 -33.87 -8.61
C GLY A 114 16.66 -32.65 -8.40
N PRO A 115 16.47 -31.77 -9.40
CA PRO A 115 15.56 -30.64 -9.23
C PRO A 115 14.11 -31.12 -9.18
N ASN A 116 13.45 -30.90 -8.05
CA ASN A 116 12.00 -31.01 -7.91
C ASN A 116 11.40 -29.68 -8.36
N LEU A 117 10.78 -29.67 -9.54
CA LEU A 117 10.15 -28.50 -10.16
C LEU A 117 8.75 -28.28 -9.55
N ASP A 118 8.69 -27.75 -8.33
CA ASP A 118 7.46 -27.19 -7.75
C ASP A 118 7.76 -25.97 -6.86
N ASP A 119 8.72 -25.18 -7.30
CA ASP A 119 9.08 -23.88 -6.77
C ASP A 119 8.11 -22.85 -7.35
N GLY A 120 6.92 -22.75 -6.73
CA GLY A 120 5.78 -21.87 -7.04
C GLY A 120 6.14 -20.44 -7.42
N HIS A 121 6.64 -20.30 -8.64
CA HIS A 121 7.23 -19.12 -9.23
C HIS A 121 6.13 -18.07 -9.37
N ASP A 122 6.30 -16.92 -8.72
CA ASP A 122 5.49 -15.76 -9.03
C ASP A 122 5.97 -15.24 -10.40
N PRO A 123 5.15 -15.28 -11.46
CA PRO A 123 5.59 -14.86 -12.79
C PRO A 123 5.77 -13.34 -12.93
N MET A 124 5.43 -12.53 -11.90
CA MET A 124 5.28 -11.07 -12.04
C MET A 124 6.41 -10.20 -11.47
N GLY A 125 7.47 -10.78 -10.88
CA GLY A 125 8.61 -9.99 -10.38
C GLY A 125 8.29 -9.10 -9.15
N PRO A 126 9.16 -8.12 -8.79
CA PRO A 126 9.11 -7.38 -7.51
C PRO A 126 7.96 -6.35 -7.36
N GLY A 127 6.93 -6.43 -8.21
CA GLY A 127 5.79 -5.50 -8.19
C GLY A 127 4.48 -6.26 -8.34
N GLY A 128 3.46 -5.81 -7.63
CA GLY A 128 2.10 -6.33 -7.78
C GLY A 128 1.18 -5.33 -8.47
N VAL A 129 0.15 -5.87 -9.13
CA VAL A 129 -0.89 -5.10 -9.82
C VAL A 129 -2.25 -5.56 -9.32
N PHE A 130 -3.12 -4.62 -8.94
CA PHE A 130 -4.49 -4.90 -8.53
C PHE A 130 -5.44 -3.98 -9.30
N GLY A 131 -6.40 -4.59 -10.01
CA GLY A 131 -7.47 -3.85 -10.69
C GLY A 131 -8.61 -3.55 -9.72
N LEU A 132 -9.07 -2.31 -9.70
CA LEU A 132 -10.24 -1.91 -8.90
C LEU A 132 -11.52 -2.30 -9.65
N PRO A 133 -12.55 -2.83 -8.97
CA PRO A 133 -13.86 -3.05 -9.58
C PRO A 133 -14.51 -1.70 -9.95
N TYR A 134 -15.22 -1.68 -11.08
CA TYR A 134 -15.98 -0.53 -11.60
C TYR A 134 -17.19 -0.16 -10.74
#